data_AF-A0A4Y2BUS1-F1
#
_entry.id   AF-A0A4Y2BUS1-F1
#
_cell.length_a   1.000
_cell.length_b   1.000
_cell.length_c   1.000
_cell.angle_alpha   90.00
_cell.angle_beta   90.00
_cell.angle_gamma   90.00
#
_symmetry.space_group_name_H-M   'P 1'
#
loop_
_entity.id
_entity.type
_entity.pdbx_description
1 polymer ?
#
loop_
_entity_poly.entity_id
_entity_poly.type
_entity_poly.pdbx_seq_one_letter_code
_entity_poly.pdbx_strand_id
1 'polypeptide(L)'
;MPVKKISVSHIDSTRYVLTPKQRSTPVVIEQLRREAIHKRKKFCRLQFEKLLDSSYSGILKWYKSRQKRPPGPVGLPFVGYLPFLGKEPHKTFWNMRKKYGDIISVYLGPKYTIVLNEYKVAKEVLSHPGSLDRAPDLFKHLDDVGFVVENGARWVEQRRFTMSTAKGLGLGKDYWGTLIMEELFNLIQKLQKLKGKPFDISEDLLSSLNTNILSLLIGRRLGKDEVDKIHLSAEFADAAMTKMGPSNPASLVPGLRKTFEIFKIAGYDKARKTVLQFSSFLK
;
A
#
# COMPACT_ATOMS: atom_id res chain seq x y z
N MET A 1 21.15 60.55 -55.88
CA MET A 1 21.96 59.66 -55.01
C MET A 1 22.75 60.56 -54.06
N PRO A 2 22.56 60.45 -52.74
CA PRO A 2 23.10 59.34 -51.94
C PRO A 2 22.09 58.70 -50.97
N VAL A 3 22.36 57.47 -50.55
CA VAL A 3 21.56 56.71 -49.57
C VAL A 3 22.11 57.02 -48.16
N LYS A 4 21.33 57.72 -47.33
CA LYS A 4 21.61 57.87 -45.89
C LYS A 4 21.20 56.59 -45.17
N LYS A 5 22.17 55.91 -44.56
CA LYS A 5 21.96 54.88 -43.54
C LYS A 5 21.16 55.46 -42.38
N ILE A 6 20.05 54.83 -42.02
CA ILE A 6 19.37 55.10 -40.75
C ILE A 6 19.78 54.00 -39.77
N SER A 7 20.44 54.43 -38.71
CA SER A 7 20.85 53.62 -37.56
C SER A 7 19.62 53.18 -36.77
N VAL A 8 19.50 51.87 -36.54
CA VAL A 8 18.48 51.31 -35.64
C VAL A 8 19.04 51.30 -34.23
N SER A 9 18.73 52.34 -33.46
CA SER A 9 18.87 52.34 -32.01
C SER A 9 17.53 52.73 -31.41
N HIS A 10 17.04 51.90 -30.50
CA HIS A 10 15.77 52.01 -29.75
C HIS A 10 14.53 51.51 -30.50
N ILE A 11 14.27 50.19 -30.41
CA ILE A 11 12.94 49.63 -30.64
C ILE A 11 12.27 49.54 -29.28
N ASP A 12 11.61 50.63 -28.95
CA ASP A 12 10.65 50.73 -27.87
C ASP A 12 9.40 49.91 -28.23
N SER A 13 8.82 49.24 -27.25
CA SER A 13 7.70 48.32 -27.43
C SER A 13 6.40 49.08 -27.73
N THR A 14 6.15 49.42 -28.99
CA THR A 14 4.84 49.91 -29.45
C THR A 14 4.30 49.03 -30.58
N ARG A 15 3.07 48.54 -30.36
CA ARG A 15 2.32 47.71 -31.31
C ARG A 15 2.07 48.50 -32.59
N TYR A 16 2.68 48.10 -33.70
CA TYR A 16 2.21 48.50 -35.03
C TYR A 16 0.89 47.80 -35.33
N VAL A 17 -0.22 48.55 -35.23
CA VAL A 17 -1.54 48.11 -35.72
C VAL A 17 -1.57 48.34 -37.24
N LEU A 18 -1.35 47.27 -38.01
CA LEU A 18 -1.43 47.29 -39.48
C LEU A 18 -2.89 47.52 -39.94
N THR A 19 -3.08 48.38 -40.95
CA THR A 19 -4.39 48.70 -41.54
C THR A 19 -4.96 47.56 -42.41
N PRO A 20 -6.29 47.44 -42.58
CA PRO A 20 -6.94 46.26 -43.18
C PRO A 20 -6.50 45.92 -44.62
N LYS A 21 -6.11 46.94 -45.41
CA LYS A 21 -5.69 46.79 -46.82
C LYS A 21 -4.27 46.23 -47.01
N GLN A 22 -3.43 46.23 -45.96
CA GLN A 22 -2.05 45.70 -46.01
C GLN A 22 -1.95 44.22 -45.55
N ARG A 23 -3.02 43.64 -45.02
CA ARG A 23 -3.07 42.24 -44.54
C ARG A 23 -3.28 41.18 -45.65
N SER A 24 -3.59 41.60 -46.88
CA SER A 24 -4.09 40.73 -47.94
C SER A 24 -3.15 40.56 -49.15
N THR A 25 -1.85 40.86 -49.00
CA THR A 25 -0.86 40.43 -50.00
C THR A 25 -0.30 39.04 -49.63
N PRO A 26 -0.25 38.08 -50.55
CA PRO A 26 0.18 36.71 -50.26
C PRO A 26 1.60 36.64 -49.68
N VAL A 27 2.45 37.62 -50.02
CA VAL A 27 3.81 37.78 -49.48
C VAL A 27 3.81 38.08 -47.98
N VAL A 28 2.94 38.99 -47.51
CA VAL A 28 2.87 39.37 -46.09
C VAL A 28 2.27 38.24 -45.26
N ILE A 29 1.28 37.51 -45.79
CA ILE A 29 0.69 36.34 -45.12
C ILE A 29 1.74 35.23 -44.98
N GLU A 30 2.53 34.97 -46.02
CA GLU A 30 3.57 33.95 -46.00
C GLU A 30 4.72 34.33 -45.04
N GLN A 31 5.05 35.62 -44.95
CA GLN A 31 6.05 36.12 -44.00
C GLN A 31 5.58 36.01 -42.55
N LEU A 32 4.31 36.35 -42.26
CA LEU A 32 3.71 36.16 -40.94
C LEU A 32 3.60 34.67 -40.57
N ARG A 33 3.31 33.78 -41.53
CA ARG A 33 3.32 32.33 -41.32
C ARG A 33 4.72 31.82 -40.98
N ARG A 34 5.75 32.25 -41.70
CA ARG A 34 7.15 31.88 -41.42
C ARG A 34 7.61 32.38 -40.06
N GLU A 35 7.28 33.61 -39.68
CA GLU A 35 7.57 34.15 -38.35
C GLU A 35 6.83 33.40 -37.24
N ALA A 36 5.56 33.05 -37.45
CA ALA A 36 4.78 32.26 -36.49
C ALA A 36 5.37 30.85 -36.32
N ILE A 37 5.76 30.19 -37.42
CA ILE A 37 6.42 28.87 -37.39
C ILE A 37 7.77 28.97 -36.68
N HIS A 38 8.56 30.02 -36.95
CA HIS A 38 9.85 30.23 -36.31
C HIS A 38 9.71 30.48 -34.80
N LYS A 39 8.76 31.33 -34.39
CA LYS A 39 8.44 31.58 -32.97
C LYS A 39 7.96 30.30 -32.27
N ARG A 40 7.13 29.47 -32.93
CA ARG A 40 6.65 28.20 -32.36
C ARG A 40 7.77 27.17 -32.21
N LYS A 41 8.67 27.05 -33.21
CA LYS A 41 9.86 26.20 -33.11
C LYS A 41 10.81 26.65 -31.99
N LYS A 42 11.05 27.96 -31.85
CA LYS A 42 11.87 28.52 -30.76
C LYS A 42 11.26 28.27 -29.38
N PHE A 43 9.94 28.43 -29.24
CA PHE A 43 9.22 28.13 -28.00
C PHE A 43 9.30 26.64 -27.63
N CYS A 44 9.05 25.73 -28.59
CA CYS A 44 9.18 24.29 -28.35
C CYS A 44 10.61 23.87 -27.98
N ARG A 45 11.64 24.45 -28.63
CA ARG A 45 13.04 24.18 -28.28
C ARG A 45 13.37 24.62 -26.85
N LEU A 46 12.98 25.84 -26.47
CA LEU A 46 13.18 26.35 -25.10
C LEU A 46 12.42 25.53 -24.05
N GLN A 47 11.22 25.06 -24.37
CA GLN A 47 10.45 24.20 -23.46
C GLN A 47 11.09 22.81 -23.33
N PHE A 48 11.64 22.27 -24.41
CA PHE A 48 12.37 21.00 -24.41
C PHE A 48 13.70 21.10 -23.65
N GLU A 49 14.47 22.17 -23.84
CA GLU A 49 15.70 22.43 -23.07
C GLU A 49 15.40 22.56 -21.58
N LYS A 50 14.35 23.30 -21.19
CA LYS A 50 13.90 23.37 -19.78
C LYS A 50 13.48 22.02 -19.22
N LEU A 51 12.84 21.16 -20.01
CA LEU A 51 12.49 19.80 -19.60
C LEU A 51 13.72 18.91 -19.44
N LEU A 52 14.71 19.05 -20.32
CA LEU A 52 15.99 18.33 -20.23
C LEU A 52 16.80 18.77 -19.01
N ASP A 53 16.89 20.07 -18.73
CA ASP A 53 17.58 20.60 -17.54
C ASP A 53 16.88 20.19 -16.23
N SER A 54 15.55 20.22 -16.21
CA SER A 54 14.74 19.73 -15.09
C SER A 54 14.94 18.23 -14.88
N SER A 55 14.96 17.45 -15.97
CA SER A 55 15.22 16.01 -15.94
C SER A 55 16.63 15.70 -15.45
N TYR A 56 17.65 16.39 -15.96
CA TYR A 56 19.05 16.21 -15.57
C TYR A 56 19.29 16.59 -14.10
N SER A 57 18.72 17.71 -13.65
CA SER A 57 18.72 18.12 -12.24
C SER A 57 18.02 17.07 -11.34
N GLY A 58 16.90 16.51 -11.82
CA GLY A 58 16.18 15.43 -11.14
C GLY A 58 17.01 14.15 -11.01
N ILE A 59 17.68 13.73 -12.09
CA ILE A 59 18.56 12.56 -12.12
C ILE A 59 19.76 12.75 -11.18
N LEU A 60 20.36 13.94 -11.18
CA LEU A 60 21.51 14.24 -10.31
C LEU A 60 21.11 14.25 -8.83
N LYS A 61 19.95 14.84 -8.50
CA LYS A 61 19.37 14.81 -7.14
C LYS A 61 19.05 13.39 -6.71
N TRP A 62 18.46 12.58 -7.60
CA TRP A 62 18.16 11.17 -7.36
C TRP A 62 19.45 10.38 -7.06
N TYR A 63 20.49 10.53 -7.90
CA TYR A 63 21.78 9.87 -7.73
C TYR A 63 22.43 10.21 -6.39
N LYS A 64 22.52 11.51 -6.05
CA LYS A 64 23.08 11.97 -4.77
C LYS A 64 22.28 11.46 -3.56
N SER A 65 20.95 11.43 -3.65
CA SER A 65 20.11 10.91 -2.56
C SER A 65 20.30 9.41 -2.32
N ARG A 66 20.62 8.64 -3.37
CA ARG A 66 20.80 7.20 -3.30
C ARG A 66 22.09 6.79 -2.59
N GLN A 67 23.15 7.61 -2.68
CA GLN A 67 24.41 7.35 -1.98
C GLN A 67 24.26 7.37 -0.44
N LYS A 68 23.23 8.07 0.08
CA LYS A 68 22.94 8.13 1.52
C LYS A 68 21.97 7.03 1.99
N ARG A 69 21.51 6.16 1.10
CA ARG A 69 20.50 5.14 1.39
C ARG A 69 21.15 3.76 1.46
N PRO A 70 20.55 2.82 2.21
CA PRO A 70 20.96 1.42 2.16
C PRO A 70 20.97 0.88 0.72
N PRO A 71 21.85 -0.08 0.41
CA PRO A 71 21.91 -0.71 -0.90
C PRO A 71 20.57 -1.36 -1.28
N GLY A 72 20.26 -1.41 -2.58
CA GLY A 72 18.97 -1.95 -3.02
C GLY A 72 18.72 -1.90 -4.53
N PRO A 73 17.79 -2.73 -5.04
CA PRO A 73 17.45 -2.78 -6.45
C PRO A 73 16.76 -1.49 -6.92
N VAL A 74 16.90 -1.18 -8.20
CA VAL A 74 16.14 -0.08 -8.83
C VAL A 74 14.76 -0.62 -9.20
N GLY A 75 13.71 0.04 -8.70
CA GLY A 75 12.33 -0.23 -9.08
C GLY A 75 11.93 0.49 -10.37
N LEU A 76 10.87 -0.01 -11.01
CA LEU A 76 10.20 0.66 -12.12
C LEU A 76 9.51 1.96 -11.64
N PRO A 77 9.28 2.93 -12.54
CA PRO A 77 8.48 4.10 -12.19
C PRO A 77 7.07 3.69 -11.75
N PHE A 78 6.52 4.38 -10.74
CA PHE A 78 5.20 4.20 -10.13
C PHE A 78 4.96 2.90 -9.34
N VAL A 79 5.34 1.74 -9.89
CA VAL A 79 5.11 0.42 -9.26
C VAL A 79 6.27 -0.07 -8.40
N GLY A 80 7.44 0.54 -8.54
CA GLY A 80 8.64 0.15 -7.80
C GLY A 80 9.09 -1.27 -8.18
N TYR A 81 9.42 -2.08 -7.18
CA TYR A 81 9.91 -3.45 -7.35
C TYR A 81 8.79 -4.51 -7.23
N LEU A 82 7.52 -4.10 -7.07
CA LEU A 82 6.39 -5.01 -6.89
C LEU A 82 6.30 -6.13 -7.96
N PRO A 83 6.47 -5.84 -9.27
CA PRO A 83 6.34 -6.88 -10.30
C PRO A 83 7.37 -8.01 -10.21
N PHE A 84 8.49 -7.76 -9.53
CA PHE A 84 9.62 -8.71 -9.45
C PHE A 84 9.61 -9.53 -8.14
N LEU A 85 8.68 -9.28 -7.21
CA LEU A 85 8.63 -9.99 -5.93
C LEU A 85 8.10 -11.42 -6.04
N GLY A 86 7.27 -11.70 -7.04
CA GLY A 86 6.62 -13.00 -7.22
C GLY A 86 5.57 -13.32 -6.15
N LYS A 87 5.19 -14.60 -6.05
CA LYS A 87 4.17 -15.08 -5.10
C LYS A 87 4.66 -15.13 -3.64
N GLU A 88 5.97 -15.24 -3.44
CA GLU A 88 6.58 -15.39 -2.11
C GLU A 88 7.60 -14.27 -1.84
N PRO A 89 7.16 -13.03 -1.55
CA PRO A 89 8.04 -11.87 -1.41
C PRO A 89 9.13 -12.05 -0.36
N HIS A 90 8.82 -12.74 0.75
CA HIS A 90 9.76 -13.01 1.84
C HIS A 90 10.98 -13.82 1.37
N LYS A 91 10.81 -14.81 0.47
CA LYS A 91 11.92 -15.56 -0.12
C LYS A 91 12.73 -14.71 -1.09
N THR A 92 12.06 -13.87 -1.88
CA THR A 92 12.71 -12.95 -2.80
C THR A 92 13.60 -11.95 -2.06
N PHE A 93 13.11 -11.35 -0.99
CA PHE A 93 13.90 -10.45 -0.14
C PHE A 93 15.05 -11.17 0.56
N TRP A 94 14.83 -12.39 1.04
CA TRP A 94 15.89 -13.21 1.62
C TRP A 94 17.01 -13.49 0.61
N ASN A 95 16.67 -13.83 -0.63
CA ASN A 95 17.65 -14.09 -1.68
C ASN A 95 18.43 -12.81 -2.07
N MET A 96 17.78 -11.64 -2.03
CA MET A 96 18.44 -10.35 -2.28
C MET A 96 19.54 -10.02 -1.27
N ARG A 97 19.45 -10.59 -0.06
CA ARG A 97 20.48 -10.43 0.98
C ARG A 97 21.88 -10.76 0.46
N LYS A 98 22.00 -11.80 -0.39
CA LYS A 98 23.29 -12.20 -0.98
C LYS A 98 23.96 -11.11 -1.81
N LYS A 99 23.17 -10.21 -2.41
CA LYS A 99 23.65 -9.16 -3.32
C LYS A 99 23.75 -7.79 -2.64
N TYR A 100 22.79 -7.46 -1.79
CA TYR A 100 22.67 -6.13 -1.19
C TYR A 100 23.01 -6.11 0.30
N GLY A 101 23.19 -7.26 0.94
CA GLY A 101 23.50 -7.37 2.37
C GLY A 101 22.26 -7.40 3.26
N ASP A 102 22.49 -7.16 4.54
CA ASP A 102 21.51 -7.38 5.62
C ASP A 102 20.39 -6.33 5.67
N ILE A 103 20.66 -5.12 5.17
CA ILE A 103 19.70 -4.01 5.12
C ILE A 103 19.51 -3.61 3.68
N ILE A 104 18.28 -3.75 3.18
CA ILE A 104 17.95 -3.51 1.77
C ILE A 104 16.96 -2.36 1.67
N SER A 105 17.21 -1.41 0.77
CA SER A 105 16.21 -0.41 0.38
C SER A 105 15.46 -0.84 -0.87
N VAL A 106 14.13 -0.69 -0.86
CA VAL A 106 13.29 -1.03 -2.02
C VAL A 106 12.11 -0.07 -2.09
N TYR A 107 11.66 0.23 -3.31
CA TYR A 107 10.40 0.93 -3.52
C TYR A 107 9.28 -0.08 -3.77
N LEU A 108 8.22 -0.01 -2.98
CA LEU A 108 7.00 -0.81 -3.17
C LEU A 108 5.86 0.13 -3.59
N GLY A 109 5.60 0.21 -4.89
CA GLY A 109 4.79 1.29 -5.44
C GLY A 109 5.46 2.65 -5.18
N PRO A 110 4.73 3.65 -4.65
CA PRO A 110 5.29 4.93 -4.25
C PRO A 110 6.01 4.90 -2.89
N LYS A 111 5.88 3.81 -2.11
CA LYS A 111 6.40 3.74 -0.74
C LYS A 111 7.87 3.32 -0.73
N TYR A 112 8.70 4.07 -0.04
CA TYR A 112 10.07 3.68 0.25
C TYR A 112 10.09 2.74 1.45
N THR A 113 10.67 1.56 1.29
CA THR A 113 10.65 0.48 2.28
C THR A 113 12.07 0.00 2.55
N ILE A 114 12.37 -0.17 3.84
CA ILE A 114 13.61 -0.78 4.30
C ILE A 114 13.28 -2.20 4.74
N VAL A 115 14.00 -3.18 4.20
CA VAL A 115 13.86 -4.60 4.54
C VAL A 115 15.05 -5.01 5.38
N LEU A 116 14.77 -5.61 6.53
CA LEU A 116 15.77 -6.10 7.48
C LEU A 116 15.85 -7.62 7.37
N ASN A 117 16.99 -8.14 6.93
CA ASN A 117 17.22 -9.57 6.70
C ASN A 117 18.15 -10.21 7.73
N GLU A 118 18.51 -9.49 8.80
CA GLU A 118 19.41 -9.97 9.84
C GLU A 118 18.83 -9.74 11.24
N TYR A 119 18.94 -10.76 12.10
CA TYR A 119 18.32 -10.76 13.42
C TYR A 119 18.84 -9.63 14.30
N LYS A 120 20.16 -9.41 14.34
CA LYS A 120 20.76 -8.37 15.21
C LYS A 120 20.22 -6.98 14.87
N VAL A 121 20.12 -6.68 13.57
CA VAL A 121 19.57 -5.41 13.07
C VAL A 121 18.08 -5.30 13.38
N ALA A 122 17.31 -6.36 13.11
CA ALA A 122 15.88 -6.37 13.39
C ALA A 122 15.60 -6.17 14.89
N LYS A 123 16.38 -6.81 15.76
CA LYS A 123 16.28 -6.64 17.21
C LYS A 123 16.57 -5.20 17.63
N GLU A 124 17.63 -4.59 17.09
CA GLU A 124 17.99 -3.20 17.40
C GLU A 124 16.87 -2.24 16.99
N VAL A 125 16.37 -2.36 15.75
CA VAL A 125 15.26 -1.53 15.25
C VAL A 125 13.98 -1.75 16.04
N LEU A 126 13.58 -3.00 16.31
CA LEU A 126 12.36 -3.29 17.06
C LEU A 126 12.47 -2.97 18.56
N SER A 127 13.68 -2.75 19.08
CA SER A 127 13.88 -2.30 20.47
C SER A 127 13.81 -0.78 20.59
N HIS A 128 13.91 -0.05 19.48
CA HIS A 128 13.88 1.41 19.49
C HIS A 128 12.44 1.93 19.43
N PRO A 129 11.97 2.76 20.40
CA PRO A 129 10.58 3.21 20.44
C PRO A 129 10.13 3.97 19.18
N GLY A 130 11.04 4.70 18.52
CA GLY A 130 10.73 5.48 17.31
C GLY A 130 10.44 4.64 16.06
N SER A 131 10.67 3.33 16.09
CA SER A 131 10.43 2.39 14.98
C SER A 131 9.29 1.42 15.24
N LEU A 132 8.57 1.58 16.36
CA LEU A 132 7.41 0.75 16.71
C LEU A 132 6.11 1.23 16.06
N ASP A 133 6.09 2.47 15.60
CA ASP A 133 4.91 3.05 14.97
C ASP A 133 4.59 2.38 13.63
N ARG A 134 3.31 2.13 13.43
CA ARG A 134 2.75 1.56 12.20
C ARG A 134 2.50 2.66 11.19
N ALA A 135 2.61 2.31 9.91
CA ALA A 135 2.29 3.25 8.85
C ALA A 135 0.80 3.67 8.96
N PRO A 136 0.49 4.98 8.94
CA PRO A 136 -0.88 5.48 9.14
C PRO A 136 -1.85 5.04 8.02
N ASP A 137 -1.31 4.56 6.90
CA ASP A 137 -2.07 4.11 5.74
C ASP A 137 -2.16 2.57 5.62
N LEU A 138 -1.66 1.81 6.60
CA LEU A 138 -1.54 0.35 6.53
C LEU A 138 -2.88 -0.36 6.34
N PHE A 139 -3.93 0.14 7.02
CA PHE A 139 -5.29 -0.41 6.97
C PHE A 139 -6.37 0.68 6.90
N LYS A 140 -6.07 1.84 6.29
CA LYS A 140 -7.02 2.97 6.18
C LYS A 140 -8.36 2.61 5.51
N HIS A 141 -8.38 1.49 4.79
CA HIS A 141 -9.51 0.97 4.03
C HIS A 141 -10.29 -0.14 4.73
N LEU A 142 -9.91 -0.49 5.97
CA LEU A 142 -10.69 -1.35 6.84
C LEU A 142 -11.20 -0.48 7.99
N ASP A 143 -12.53 -0.38 8.08
CA ASP A 143 -13.15 0.13 9.28
C ASP A 143 -12.98 -0.92 10.41
N ASP A 144 -12.81 -0.48 11.65
CA ASP A 144 -12.86 -1.32 12.85
C ASP A 144 -11.78 -2.42 12.98
N VAL A 145 -10.52 -2.12 12.66
CA VAL A 145 -9.36 -3.02 12.91
C VAL A 145 -8.81 -2.97 14.34
N GLY A 146 -9.55 -2.37 15.28
CA GLY A 146 -9.17 -2.20 16.68
C GLY A 146 -7.83 -1.48 16.86
N PHE A 147 -7.10 -1.81 17.93
CA PHE A 147 -5.81 -1.18 18.22
C PHE A 147 -4.65 -1.66 17.31
N VAL A 148 -4.91 -2.44 16.26
CA VAL A 148 -3.89 -2.95 15.32
C VAL A 148 -3.34 -1.85 14.40
N VAL A 149 -4.01 -0.70 14.28
CA VAL A 149 -3.54 0.47 13.51
C VAL A 149 -3.07 1.63 14.37
N GLU A 150 -3.39 1.60 15.66
CA GLU A 150 -3.12 2.70 16.56
C GLU A 150 -1.63 2.79 16.89
N ASN A 151 -1.17 4.02 17.17
CA ASN A 151 0.19 4.34 17.60
C ASN A 151 0.18 5.19 18.89
N GLY A 152 1.34 5.36 19.51
CA GLY A 152 1.51 6.22 20.68
C GLY A 152 0.67 5.83 21.89
N ALA A 153 0.22 6.83 22.68
CA ALA A 153 -0.48 6.61 23.94
C ALA A 153 -1.76 5.79 23.79
N ARG A 154 -2.54 6.04 22.73
CA ARG A 154 -3.79 5.31 22.44
C ARG A 154 -3.56 3.82 22.26
N TRP A 155 -2.49 3.43 21.55
CA TRP A 155 -2.11 2.02 21.42
C TRP A 155 -1.71 1.40 22.76
N VAL A 156 -0.90 2.12 23.56
CA VAL A 156 -0.44 1.64 24.86
C VAL A 156 -1.62 1.38 25.80
N GLU A 157 -2.54 2.33 25.90
CA GLU A 157 -3.72 2.24 26.75
C GLU A 157 -4.64 1.09 26.33
N GLN A 158 -5.02 1.02 25.04
CA GLN A 158 -5.89 -0.03 24.54
C GLN A 158 -5.26 -1.41 24.69
N ARG A 159 -3.97 -1.57 24.36
CA ARG A 159 -3.25 -2.85 24.55
C ARG A 159 -3.21 -3.25 26.02
N ARG A 160 -2.89 -2.31 26.93
CA ARG A 160 -2.82 -2.59 28.37
C ARG A 160 -4.19 -3.01 28.90
N PHE A 161 -5.25 -2.28 28.52
CA PHE A 161 -6.62 -2.61 28.89
C PHE A 161 -7.01 -3.99 28.38
N THR A 162 -6.86 -4.28 27.08
CA THR A 162 -7.22 -5.58 26.49
C THR A 162 -6.48 -6.73 27.17
N MET A 163 -5.16 -6.60 27.37
CA MET A 163 -4.37 -7.67 28.00
C MET A 163 -4.72 -7.86 29.48
N SER A 164 -5.00 -6.78 30.21
CA SER A 164 -5.41 -6.83 31.61
C SER A 164 -6.79 -7.50 31.75
N THR A 165 -7.76 -7.05 30.95
CA THR A 165 -9.12 -7.59 30.95
C THR A 165 -9.14 -9.05 30.52
N ALA A 166 -8.42 -9.44 29.46
CA ALA A 166 -8.35 -10.83 29.03
C ALA A 166 -7.78 -11.76 30.12
N LYS A 167 -6.73 -11.34 30.83
CA LYS A 167 -6.21 -12.08 31.99
C LYS A 167 -7.22 -12.14 33.13
N GLY A 168 -7.96 -11.05 33.36
CA GLY A 168 -9.07 -11.00 34.32
C GLY A 168 -10.12 -12.07 34.04
N LEU A 169 -10.57 -12.17 32.78
CA LEU A 169 -11.55 -13.14 32.29
C LEU A 169 -11.06 -14.61 32.30
N GLY A 170 -9.76 -14.84 32.49
CA GLY A 170 -9.21 -16.19 32.62
C GLY A 170 -8.25 -16.63 31.52
N LEU A 171 -7.82 -15.72 30.63
CA LEU A 171 -6.78 -16.03 29.65
C LEU A 171 -5.51 -16.50 30.36
N GLY A 172 -5.06 -17.71 30.04
CA GLY A 172 -3.90 -18.35 30.65
C GLY A 172 -4.15 -18.93 32.05
N LYS A 173 -5.41 -19.02 32.51
CA LYS A 173 -5.79 -19.70 33.76
C LYS A 173 -6.39 -21.08 33.48
N ASP A 174 -6.58 -21.87 34.54
CA ASP A 174 -7.12 -23.23 34.47
C ASP A 174 -8.47 -23.33 33.74
N TYR A 175 -9.35 -22.34 33.95
CA TYR A 175 -10.63 -22.25 33.24
C TYR A 175 -10.49 -22.20 31.71
N TRP A 176 -9.48 -21.50 31.21
CA TRP A 176 -9.22 -21.49 29.76
C TRP A 176 -8.73 -22.86 29.28
N GLY A 177 -7.91 -23.54 30.10
CA GLY A 177 -7.52 -24.92 29.88
C GLY A 177 -8.72 -25.87 29.76
N THR A 178 -9.74 -25.73 30.61
CA THR A 178 -10.96 -26.56 30.52
C THR A 178 -11.72 -26.32 29.21
N LEU A 179 -11.84 -25.06 28.76
CA LEU A 179 -12.46 -24.74 27.46
C LEU A 179 -11.68 -25.36 26.28
N ILE A 180 -10.34 -25.36 26.35
CA ILE A 180 -9.49 -25.98 25.32
C ILE A 180 -9.72 -27.48 25.27
N MET A 181 -9.71 -28.15 26.43
CA MET A 181 -9.87 -29.60 26.50
C MET A 181 -11.23 -30.04 25.97
N GLU A 182 -12.29 -29.30 26.27
CA GLU A 182 -13.64 -29.60 25.79
C GLU A 182 -13.77 -29.49 24.27
N GLU A 183 -13.26 -28.40 23.68
CA GLU A 183 -13.23 -28.24 22.22
C GLU A 183 -12.40 -29.33 21.53
N LEU A 184 -11.27 -29.70 22.15
CA LEU A 184 -10.44 -30.79 21.66
C LEU A 184 -11.19 -32.13 21.69
N PHE A 185 -11.91 -32.43 22.78
CA PHE A 185 -12.73 -33.64 22.86
C PHE A 185 -13.81 -33.68 21.77
N ASN A 186 -14.49 -32.55 21.52
CA ASN A 186 -15.48 -32.44 20.44
C ASN A 186 -14.86 -32.69 19.06
N LEU A 187 -13.69 -32.12 18.79
CA LEU A 187 -12.96 -32.31 17.55
C LEU A 187 -12.53 -33.77 17.37
N ILE A 188 -11.97 -34.40 18.40
CA ILE A 188 -11.57 -35.82 18.36
C ILE A 188 -12.77 -36.72 18.06
N GLN A 189 -13.92 -36.48 18.70
CA GLN A 189 -15.13 -37.25 18.44
C GLN A 189 -15.62 -37.11 16.99
N LYS A 190 -15.54 -35.90 16.39
CA LYS A 190 -15.82 -35.70 14.96
C LYS A 190 -14.86 -36.51 14.09
N LEU A 191 -13.56 -36.44 14.39
CA LEU A 191 -12.54 -37.16 13.61
C LEU A 191 -12.72 -38.69 13.67
N GLN A 192 -13.06 -39.23 14.85
CA GLN A 192 -13.32 -40.67 15.01
C GLN A 192 -14.50 -41.15 14.15
N LYS A 193 -15.53 -40.31 13.94
CA LYS A 193 -16.69 -40.66 13.09
C LYS A 193 -16.33 -40.81 11.61
N LEU A 194 -15.21 -40.24 11.16
CA LEU A 194 -14.77 -40.30 9.76
C LEU A 194 -14.19 -41.66 9.38
N LYS A 195 -13.92 -42.56 10.35
CA LYS A 195 -13.46 -43.95 10.13
C LYS A 195 -12.30 -44.06 9.12
N GLY A 196 -11.30 -43.17 9.25
CA GLY A 196 -10.09 -43.19 8.43
C GLY A 196 -10.24 -42.62 7.02
N LYS A 197 -11.38 -42.03 6.66
CA LYS A 197 -11.54 -41.32 5.39
C LYS A 197 -10.71 -40.03 5.37
N PRO A 198 -10.13 -39.67 4.21
CA PRO A 198 -9.53 -38.35 4.02
C PRO A 198 -10.55 -37.25 4.31
N PHE A 199 -10.15 -36.25 5.10
CA PHE A 199 -11.00 -35.15 5.52
C PHE A 199 -10.16 -33.90 5.76
N ASP A 200 -10.69 -32.75 5.35
CA ASP A 200 -10.06 -31.45 5.61
C ASP A 200 -10.49 -30.93 6.98
N ILE A 201 -9.55 -30.85 7.91
CA ILE A 201 -9.81 -30.38 9.28
C ILE A 201 -9.79 -28.86 9.42
N SER A 202 -9.45 -28.12 8.36
CA SER A 202 -9.16 -26.69 8.45
C SER A 202 -10.34 -25.88 8.97
N GLU A 203 -11.56 -26.13 8.47
CA GLU A 203 -12.76 -25.42 8.90
C GLU A 203 -13.19 -25.78 10.33
N ASP A 204 -13.17 -27.07 10.67
CA ASP A 204 -13.51 -27.54 12.01
C ASP A 204 -12.52 -27.01 13.06
N LEU A 205 -11.23 -27.01 12.74
CA LEU A 205 -10.19 -26.48 13.62
C LEU A 205 -10.34 -24.98 13.81
N LEU A 206 -10.58 -24.22 12.73
CA LEU A 206 -10.80 -22.78 12.79
C LEU A 206 -12.03 -22.45 13.65
N SER A 207 -13.12 -23.21 13.48
CA SER A 207 -14.35 -23.06 14.27
C SER A 207 -14.09 -23.33 15.76
N SER A 208 -13.38 -24.41 16.11
CA SER A 208 -13.04 -24.72 17.51
C SER A 208 -12.10 -23.67 18.14
N LEU A 209 -11.09 -23.19 17.41
CA LEU A 209 -10.19 -22.14 17.90
C LEU A 209 -10.93 -20.83 18.19
N ASN A 210 -11.79 -20.42 17.26
CA ASN A 210 -12.57 -19.20 17.43
C ASN A 210 -13.63 -19.33 18.53
N THR A 211 -14.31 -20.48 18.62
CA THR A 211 -15.27 -20.77 19.69
C THR A 211 -14.62 -20.68 21.06
N ASN A 212 -13.40 -21.19 21.19
CA ASN A 212 -12.65 -21.14 22.45
C ASN A 212 -12.39 -19.70 22.90
N ILE A 213 -11.77 -18.88 22.05
CA ILE A 213 -11.42 -17.50 22.42
C ILE A 213 -12.66 -16.64 22.62
N LEU A 214 -13.70 -16.81 21.80
CA LEU A 214 -14.94 -16.05 21.93
C LEU A 214 -15.72 -16.48 23.19
N SER A 215 -15.74 -17.76 23.53
CA SER A 215 -16.39 -18.23 24.77
C SER A 215 -15.71 -17.64 26.00
N LEU A 216 -14.37 -17.52 25.97
CA LEU A 216 -13.61 -16.86 27.04
C LEU A 216 -13.95 -15.37 27.13
N LEU A 217 -14.01 -14.67 25.99
CA LEU A 217 -14.28 -13.22 25.95
C LEU A 217 -15.71 -12.87 26.36
N ILE A 218 -16.68 -13.70 25.97
CA ILE A 218 -18.11 -13.50 26.27
C ILE A 218 -18.44 -14.00 27.69
N GLY A 219 -17.64 -14.95 28.22
CA GLY A 219 -17.87 -15.57 29.53
C GLY A 219 -18.96 -16.64 29.53
N ARG A 220 -19.42 -17.08 28.35
CA ARG A 220 -20.33 -18.22 28.18
C ARG A 220 -20.00 -18.96 26.89
N ARG A 221 -20.49 -20.20 26.78
CA ARG A 221 -20.39 -20.95 25.53
C ARG A 221 -21.27 -20.34 24.45
N LEU A 222 -20.78 -20.45 23.22
CA LEU A 222 -21.54 -20.13 22.02
C LEU A 222 -22.48 -21.28 21.65
N GLY A 223 -23.72 -20.93 21.30
CA GLY A 223 -24.71 -21.87 20.79
C GLY A 223 -24.42 -22.26 19.33
N LYS A 224 -25.07 -23.31 18.84
CA LYS A 224 -24.91 -23.78 17.44
C LYS A 224 -25.29 -22.70 16.42
N ASP A 225 -26.33 -21.92 16.71
CA ASP A 225 -26.79 -20.83 15.83
C ASP A 225 -25.85 -19.61 15.83
N GLU A 226 -24.91 -19.56 16.78
CA GLU A 226 -23.87 -18.52 16.84
C GLU A 226 -22.61 -18.91 16.07
N VAL A 227 -22.47 -20.19 15.68
CA VAL A 227 -21.33 -20.69 14.90
C VAL A 227 -21.27 -20.03 13.53
N ASP A 228 -22.40 -19.75 12.89
CA ASP A 228 -22.44 -19.03 11.60
C ASP A 228 -21.81 -17.63 11.71
N LYS A 229 -21.96 -16.97 12.87
CA LYS A 229 -21.33 -15.66 13.14
C LYS A 229 -19.81 -15.79 13.35
N ILE A 230 -19.36 -16.95 13.83
CA ILE A 230 -17.92 -17.28 13.92
C ILE A 230 -17.33 -17.47 12.53
N HIS A 231 -18.06 -18.12 11.62
CA HIS A 231 -17.62 -18.25 10.23
C HIS A 231 -17.49 -16.88 9.56
N LEU A 232 -18.42 -15.96 9.80
CA LEU A 232 -18.31 -14.59 9.29
C LEU A 232 -17.06 -13.87 9.80
N SER A 233 -16.68 -14.03 11.08
CA SER A 233 -15.47 -13.41 11.62
C SER A 233 -14.18 -14.00 11.04
N ALA A 234 -14.17 -15.32 10.80
CA ALA A 234 -13.10 -16.00 10.09
C ALA A 234 -12.95 -15.54 8.64
N GLU A 235 -14.07 -15.46 7.90
CA GLU A 235 -14.07 -14.95 6.52
C GLU A 235 -13.62 -13.49 6.45
N PHE A 236 -14.04 -12.66 7.42
CA PHE A 236 -13.55 -11.30 7.54
C PHE A 236 -12.04 -11.26 7.72
N ALA A 237 -11.50 -12.05 8.65
CA ALA A 237 -10.06 -12.11 8.90
C ALA A 237 -9.27 -12.55 7.65
N ASP A 238 -9.74 -13.57 6.94
CA ASP A 238 -9.13 -14.03 5.70
C ASP A 238 -9.19 -12.96 4.59
N ALA A 239 -10.35 -12.35 4.37
CA ALA A 239 -10.52 -11.27 3.38
C ALA A 239 -9.65 -10.05 3.71
N ALA A 240 -9.61 -9.65 4.99
CA ALA A 240 -8.82 -8.55 5.48
C ALA A 240 -7.32 -8.80 5.30
N MET A 241 -6.83 -10.02 5.60
CA MET A 241 -5.41 -10.35 5.52
C MET A 241 -4.93 -10.63 4.09
N THR A 242 -5.68 -11.39 3.30
CA THR A 242 -5.23 -11.83 1.97
C THR A 242 -5.43 -10.77 0.89
N LYS A 243 -6.58 -10.08 0.90
CA LYS A 243 -6.94 -9.12 -0.16
C LYS A 243 -6.69 -7.68 0.23
N MET A 244 -6.80 -7.37 1.53
CA MET A 244 -6.67 -6.01 2.06
C MET A 244 -5.46 -5.83 2.97
N GLY A 245 -4.59 -6.84 3.04
CA GLY A 245 -3.37 -6.80 3.83
C GLY A 245 -2.32 -5.83 3.26
N PRO A 246 -1.36 -5.40 4.08
CA PRO A 246 -0.34 -4.44 3.67
C PRO A 246 0.71 -5.02 2.73
N SER A 247 0.82 -6.35 2.67
CA SER A 247 1.66 -7.08 1.72
C SER A 247 1.03 -7.20 0.33
N ASN A 248 -0.25 -6.85 0.18
CA ASN A 248 -0.93 -6.97 -1.09
C ASN A 248 -0.58 -5.80 -2.03
N PRO A 249 -0.16 -6.06 -3.29
CA PRO A 249 0.14 -5.00 -4.25
C PRO A 249 -1.01 -4.00 -4.47
N ALA A 250 -2.26 -4.45 -4.36
CA ALA A 250 -3.45 -3.59 -4.50
C ALA A 250 -3.57 -2.55 -3.37
N SER A 251 -3.03 -2.84 -2.18
CA SER A 251 -2.99 -1.92 -1.03
C SER A 251 -1.83 -0.92 -1.14
N LEU A 252 -0.79 -1.25 -1.89
CA LEU A 252 0.43 -0.43 -2.01
C LEU A 252 0.37 0.55 -3.18
N VAL A 253 -0.35 0.21 -4.26
CA VAL A 253 -0.53 1.07 -5.43
C VAL A 253 -1.83 1.88 -5.30
N PRO A 254 -1.77 3.22 -5.25
CA PRO A 254 -2.96 4.05 -5.16
C PRO A 254 -3.95 3.77 -6.30
N GLY A 255 -5.22 3.57 -5.95
CA GLY A 255 -6.31 3.34 -6.92
C GLY A 255 -6.44 1.91 -7.46
N LEU A 256 -5.41 1.07 -7.36
CA LEU A 256 -5.41 -0.29 -7.93
C LEU A 256 -6.45 -1.21 -7.27
N ARG A 257 -6.66 -1.07 -5.96
CA ARG A 257 -7.73 -1.80 -5.28
C ARG A 257 -9.12 -1.39 -5.80
N LYS A 258 -9.38 -0.09 -5.93
CA LYS A 258 -10.69 0.42 -6.37
C LYS A 258 -11.02 -0.02 -7.79
N THR A 259 -10.01 -0.11 -8.67
CA THR A 259 -10.21 -0.67 -10.01
C THR A 259 -10.53 -2.17 -9.94
N PHE A 260 -9.81 -2.96 -9.13
CA PHE A 260 -10.13 -4.39 -8.95
C PHE A 260 -11.53 -4.63 -8.38
N GLU A 261 -12.00 -3.77 -7.47
CA GLU A 261 -13.37 -3.82 -6.97
C GLU A 261 -14.41 -3.52 -8.06
N ILE A 262 -14.22 -2.44 -8.84
CA ILE A 262 -15.17 -2.02 -9.89
C ILE A 262 -15.26 -3.07 -11.00
N PHE A 263 -14.12 -3.62 -11.42
CA PHE A 263 -14.05 -4.61 -12.49
C PHE A 263 -14.25 -6.05 -12.00
N LYS A 264 -14.55 -6.28 -10.71
CA LYS A 264 -14.73 -7.61 -10.09
C LYS A 264 -13.57 -8.57 -10.36
N ILE A 265 -12.35 -8.05 -10.29
CA ILE A 265 -11.13 -8.82 -10.55
C ILE A 265 -10.65 -9.48 -9.26
N ALA A 266 -10.22 -10.75 -9.34
CA ALA A 266 -9.56 -11.48 -8.26
C ALA A 266 -10.33 -11.57 -6.91
N GLY A 267 -11.66 -11.43 -6.95
CA GLY A 267 -12.55 -11.59 -5.79
C GLY A 267 -12.56 -10.41 -4.80
N TYR A 268 -12.09 -9.23 -5.21
CA TYR A 268 -12.08 -8.04 -4.37
C TYR A 268 -13.48 -7.52 -4.02
N ASP A 269 -14.48 -7.80 -4.86
CA ASP A 269 -15.87 -7.45 -4.61
C ASP A 269 -16.45 -8.27 -3.44
N LYS A 270 -16.20 -9.60 -3.43
CA LYS A 270 -16.60 -10.49 -2.34
C LYS A 270 -15.92 -10.08 -1.04
N ALA A 271 -14.61 -9.85 -1.07
CA ALA A 271 -13.86 -9.39 0.11
C ALA A 271 -14.44 -8.10 0.70
N ARG A 272 -14.80 -7.12 -0.16
CA ARG A 272 -15.44 -5.88 0.30
C ARG A 272 -16.83 -6.13 0.91
N LYS A 273 -17.65 -7.00 0.32
CA LYS A 273 -18.96 -7.36 0.87
C LYS A 273 -18.82 -8.00 2.26
N THR A 274 -17.89 -8.94 2.43
CA THR A 274 -17.61 -9.58 3.73
C THR A 274 -17.19 -8.54 4.77
N VAL A 275 -16.30 -7.61 4.42
CA VAL A 275 -15.89 -6.52 5.33
C VAL A 275 -17.06 -5.63 5.73
N LEU A 276 -17.92 -5.24 4.79
CA LEU A 276 -19.10 -4.43 5.08
C LEU A 276 -20.11 -5.17 5.95
N GLN A 277 -20.34 -6.46 5.66
CA GLN A 277 -21.23 -7.31 6.45
C GLN A 277 -20.73 -7.46 7.88
N PHE A 278 -19.42 -7.67 8.07
CA PHE A 278 -18.82 -7.76 9.40
C PHE A 278 -18.89 -6.43 10.16
N SER A 279 -18.61 -5.29 9.51
CA SER A 279 -18.77 -3.97 10.15
C SER A 279 -20.23 -3.69 10.53
N SER A 280 -21.20 -4.11 9.71
CA SER A 280 -22.63 -4.00 10.07
C SER A 280 -23.04 -4.91 11.22
N PHE A 281 -22.36 -6.04 11.41
CA PHE A 281 -22.61 -6.95 12.53
C PHE A 281 -22.09 -6.39 13.87
N LEU A 282 -21.03 -5.57 13.84
CA LEU A 282 -20.45 -4.95 15.04
C LEU A 282 -21.20 -3.69 15.52
N LYS A 283 -22.05 -3.10 14.67
CA LYS A 283 -22.85 -1.90 14.98
C LYS A 283 -24.22 -2.28 15.53
#